data_AF-A0A7C3D7E8-F1
#
_entry.id   AF-A0A7C3D7E8-F1
#
_cell.length_a   1.000
_cell.length_b   1.000
_cell.length_c   1.000
_cell.angle_alpha   90.00
_cell.angle_beta   90.00
_cell.angle_gamma   90.00
#
_symmetry.space_group_name_H-M   'P 1'
#
loop_
_entity.id
_entity.type
_entity.pdbx_description
1 polymer ?
#
loop_
_entity_poly.entity_id
_entity_poly.type
_entity_poly.pdbx_seq_one_letter_code
_entity_poly.pdbx_strand_id
1 'polypeptide(L)' 'MEFHPGALRRKLKWALAAYAILGVLAALTLDGSLLHAVLLFLGALAVRSWIVVRREELE' A
#
# COMPACT_ATOMS: atom_id res chain seq x y z
N MET A 1 -10.48 21.08 7.47
CA MET A 1 -9.78 19.86 7.92
C MET A 1 -8.34 20.25 8.16
N GLU A 2 -7.91 20.27 9.41
CA GLU A 2 -6.51 20.53 9.75
C GLU A 2 -5.67 19.31 9.35
N PHE A 3 -4.96 19.42 8.23
CA PHE A 3 -4.15 18.35 7.67
C PHE A 3 -2.84 18.24 8.44
N HIS A 4 -2.81 17.34 9.43
CA HIS A 4 -1.57 17.02 10.14
C HIS A 4 -0.70 16.06 9.30
N PRO A 5 0.51 16.45 8.86
CA PRO A 5 1.39 15.60 8.05
C PRO A 5 1.75 14.28 8.77
N GLY A 6 1.76 14.29 10.12
CA GLY A 6 1.95 13.08 10.93
C GLY A 6 0.81 12.06 10.83
N ALA A 7 -0.43 12.51 10.62
CA ALA A 7 -1.58 11.62 10.47
C ALA A 7 -1.58 10.92 9.10
N LEU A 8 -1.10 11.60 8.06
CA LEU A 8 -0.97 11.05 6.71
C LEU A 8 0.06 9.92 6.64
N ARG A 9 1.25 10.13 7.23
CA ARG A 9 2.28 9.08 7.38
C ARG A 9 1.79 7.86 8.14
N ARG A 10 1.01 8.08 9.21
CA ARG A 10 0.46 6.99 10.03
C ARG A 10 -0.59 6.21 9.24
N LYS A 11 -1.50 6.87 8.52
CA LYS A 11 -2.46 6.23 7.61
C LYS A 11 -1.76 5.43 6.51
N LEU A 12 -0.68 5.95 5.94
CA LEU A 12 0.11 5.25 4.92
C LEU A 12 0.75 3.98 5.48
N LYS A 13 1.36 4.04 6.68
CA LYS A 13 1.89 2.84 7.36
C LYS A 13 0.83 1.77 7.57
N TRP A 14 -0.37 2.16 8.01
CA TRP A 14 -1.49 1.22 8.19
C TRP A 14 -2.00 0.67 6.85
N ALA A 15 -2.05 1.48 5.80
CA ALA A 15 -2.42 1.03 4.45
C ALA A 15 -1.39 0.03 3.91
N LEU A 16 -0.10 0.32 4.05
CA LEU A 16 0.99 -0.58 3.64
C LEU A 16 0.96 -1.90 4.41
N ALA A 17 0.69 -1.84 5.72
CA ALA A 17 0.51 -3.03 6.55
C ALA A 17 -0.69 -3.88 6.09
N ALA A 18 -1.81 -3.25 5.73
CA ALA A 18 -2.97 -3.95 5.18
C ALA A 18 -2.64 -4.62 3.84
N TYR A 19 -1.92 -3.95 2.94
CA TYR A 19 -1.47 -4.55 1.67
C TYR A 19 -0.49 -5.70 1.89
N ALA A 20 0.40 -5.60 2.89
CA ALA A 20 1.30 -6.69 3.25
C ALA A 20 0.53 -7.91 3.76
N ILE A 21 -0.46 -7.72 4.62
CA ILE A 21 -1.33 -8.81 5.12
C ILE A 21 -2.11 -9.45 3.96
N LEU A 22 -2.68 -8.66 3.06
CA LEU A 22 -3.36 -9.16 1.86
C LEU A 22 -2.41 -9.93 0.94
N GLY A 23 -1.16 -9.49 0.82
CA GLY A 23 -0.13 -10.19 0.05
C GLY A 23 0.26 -11.54 0.68
N VAL A 24 0.36 -11.62 2.01
CA VAL A 24 0.63 -12.87 2.74
C VAL A 24 -0.56 -13.83 2.64
N LEU A 25 -1.79 -13.34 2.80
CA LEU A 25 -3.00 -14.15 2.59
C LEU A 25 -3.09 -14.65 1.14
N ALA A 26 -2.76 -13.80 0.17
CA ALA A 26 -2.71 -14.20 -1.23
C ALA A 26 -1.63 -15.27 -1.46
N ALA A 27 -0.45 -15.16 -0.83
CA ALA A 27 0.60 -16.18 -0.89
C ALA A 27 0.20 -17.54 -0.30
N LEU A 28 -0.70 -17.55 0.69
CA LEU A 28 -1.20 -18.78 1.30
C LEU A 28 -2.41 -19.36 0.56
N THR A 29 -3.15 -18.54 -0.20
CA THR A 29 -4.43 -18.93 -0.81
C THR A 29 -4.35 -19.13 -2.32
N LEU A 30 -3.45 -18.40 -3.00
CA LEU A 30 -3.29 -18.42 -4.45
C LEU A 30 -1.95 -19.06 -4.82
N ASP A 31 -2.01 -20.02 -5.74
CA ASP A 31 -0.85 -20.61 -6.41
C ASP A 31 -0.74 -20.13 -7.87
N GLY A 32 0.49 -19.97 -8.36
CA GLY A 32 0.78 -19.71 -9.78
C GLY A 32 0.71 -18.24 -10.23
N SER A 33 0.16 -18.01 -11.42
CA SER A 33 0.19 -16.69 -12.10
C SER A 33 -0.69 -15.63 -11.42
N LEU A 34 -1.77 -16.06 -10.75
CA LEU A 34 -2.71 -15.16 -10.09
C LEU A 34 -2.08 -14.51 -8.85
N LEU A 35 -1.23 -15.25 -8.12
CA LEU A 35 -0.41 -14.70 -7.03
C LEU A 35 0.45 -13.52 -7.52
N HIS A 36 1.16 -13.74 -8.63
CA HIS A 36 2.06 -12.74 -9.20
C HIS A 36 1.28 -11.50 -9.64
N ALA A 37 0.10 -11.67 -10.24
CA ALA A 37 -0.78 -10.56 -10.61
C ALA A 37 -1.24 -9.76 -9.38
N VAL A 38 -1.67 -10.44 -8.31
CA VAL A 38 -2.11 -9.78 -7.06
C VAL A 38 -0.96 -9.06 -6.36
N LEU A 39 0.22 -9.68 -6.29
CA LEU A 39 1.41 -9.05 -5.72
C LEU A 39 1.85 -7.82 -6.52
N LEU A 40 1.84 -7.90 -7.86
CA LEU A 40 2.12 -6.76 -8.74
C LEU A 40 1.09 -5.65 -8.55
N PHE A 41 -0.19 -6.00 -8.41
CA PHE A 41 -1.27 -5.03 -8.20
C PHE A 41 -1.16 -4.33 -6.83
N LEU A 42 -0.94 -5.10 -5.76
CA LEU A 42 -0.72 -4.57 -4.41
C LEU A 42 0.55 -3.72 -4.34
N GLY A 43 1.63 -4.16 -4.98
CA GLY A 43 2.88 -3.41 -5.10
C GLY A 43 2.68 -2.09 -5.83
N ALA A 44 1.99 -2.09 -6.97
CA ALA A 44 1.69 -0.88 -7.73
C ALA A 44 0.80 0.10 -6.93
N LEU A 45 -0.21 -0.41 -6.21
CA LEU A 45 -1.03 0.41 -5.32
C LEU A 45 -0.20 1.01 -4.18
N ALA A 46 0.68 0.22 -3.57
CA ALA A 46 1.54 0.68 -2.49
C ALA A 46 2.49 1.80 -2.97
N VAL A 47 3.12 1.61 -4.13
CA VAL A 47 3.98 2.63 -4.75
C VAL A 47 3.18 3.90 -5.08
N ARG A 48 1.98 3.76 -5.65
CA ARG A 48 1.12 4.91 -5.96
C ARG A 48 0.73 5.67 -4.69
N SER A 49 0.38 4.96 -3.63
CA SER A 49 0.02 5.54 -2.32
C SER A 49 1.21 6.28 -1.70
N TRP A 50 2.43 5.72 -1.83
CA TRP A 50 3.67 6.38 -1.43
C TRP A 50 3.95 7.67 -2.21
N ILE A 51 3.78 7.64 -3.54
CA ILE A 51 3.99 8.80 -4.42
C ILE A 51 3.01 9.93 -4.05
N VAL A 52 1.74 9.62 -3.82
CA VAL A 52 0.72 10.62 -3.43
C VAL A 52 1.12 11.32 -2.13
N VAL A 53 1.50 10.57 -1.09
CA VAL A 53 1.91 11.18 0.18
C VAL A 53 3.20 11.97 0.04
N ARG A 54 4.16 11.51 -0.76
CA ARG A 54 5.38 12.28 -1.04
C ARG A 54 5.11 13.56 -1.82
N ARG A 55 4.08 13.57 -2.67
CA ARG A 55 3.63 14.76 -3.40
C ARG A 55 2.94 15.74 -2.47
N GLU A 56 2.07 15.27 -1.57
CA GLU A 56 1.46 16.09 -0.52
C GLU A 56 2.44 16.59 0.54
N GLU A 57 3.59 15.93 0.75
CA GLU A 57 4.67 16.45 1.62
C GLU A 57 5.49 17.57 0.97
N LEU A 58 5.46 17.70 -0.36
CA LEU A 58 6.23 18.69 -1.12
C LEU A 58 5.41 19.93 -1.50
N GLU A 59 4.08 19.86 -1.44
CA GLU A 59 3.13 20.98 -1.59
C GLU A 59 2.85 21.65 -0.24
#